data_AF-A0A9D8MI46-F1
#
_entry.id   AF-A0A9D8MI46-F1
#
_cell.length_a   1.000
_cell.length_b   1.000
_cell.length_c   1.000
_cell.angle_alpha   90.00
_cell.angle_beta   90.00
_cell.angle_gamma   90.00
#
_symmetry.space_group_name_H-M   'P 1'
#
loop_
_entity.id
_entity.type
_entity.pdbx_description
1 polymer ?
#
loop_
_entity_poly.entity_id
_entity_poly.type
_entity_poly.pdbx_seq_one_letter_code
_entity_poly.pdbx_strand_id
1 'polypeptide(L)'
;MFFPVMLILFSAAAAAAAVFIPLTCARMEHLQKMEQLPRARKAGMILTAAVIFWCVPNVRPILDPGSALQNWLIPLAVVAIALCIYYLDYLFARAFAAFLILIAHYFLKEAFAARIYPFSAFLAVALFLLGLAGILIGAKPYWFRDWIRLLFRDARVRFGSAALLGYLAAAGFTVSIVVLCHEWPR
;
A
#
# COMPACT_ATOMS: atom_id res chain seq x y z
N MET A 1 -19.27 8.24 -2.65
CA MET A 1 -19.59 6.81 -2.37
C MET A 1 -18.44 5.80 -2.49
N PHE A 2 -17.72 5.63 -3.61
CA PHE A 2 -16.69 4.56 -3.71
C PHE A 2 -15.45 4.79 -2.82
N PHE A 3 -15.03 6.05 -2.68
CA PHE A 3 -13.90 6.47 -1.83
C PHE A 3 -14.05 6.12 -0.33
N PRO A 4 -15.14 6.51 0.37
CA PRO A 4 -15.28 6.19 1.79
C PRO A 4 -15.37 4.68 2.03
N VAL A 5 -15.99 3.91 1.13
CA VAL A 5 -16.04 2.45 1.25
C VAL A 5 -14.64 1.84 1.13
N MET A 6 -13.83 2.28 0.15
CA MET A 6 -12.45 1.81 0.01
C MET A 6 -11.58 2.19 1.21
N LEU A 7 -11.78 3.37 1.78
CA LEU A 7 -11.05 3.83 2.96
C LEU A 7 -11.46 3.04 4.23
N ILE A 8 -12.73 2.66 4.37
CA ILE A 8 -13.21 1.76 5.44
C ILE A 8 -12.59 0.37 5.30
N LEU A 9 -12.60 -0.21 4.09
CA LEU A 9 -11.98 -1.52 3.86
C LEU A 9 -10.48 -1.50 4.14
N PHE A 10 -9.79 -0.43 3.72
CA PHE A 10 -8.37 -0.26 3.97
C PHE A 10 -8.05 -0.07 5.46
N SER A 11 -8.81 0.75 6.16
CA SER A 11 -8.65 0.94 7.61
C SER A 11 -8.96 -0.33 8.40
N ALA A 12 -9.99 -1.10 8.01
CA ALA A 12 -10.28 -2.40 8.60
C ALA A 12 -9.14 -3.40 8.37
N ALA A 13 -8.58 -3.46 7.16
CA ALA A 13 -7.42 -4.30 6.85
C ALA A 13 -6.18 -3.87 7.65
N ALA A 14 -5.94 -2.57 7.81
CA ALA A 14 -4.85 -2.03 8.62
C ALA A 14 -5.02 -2.35 10.12
N ALA A 15 -6.25 -2.25 10.65
CA ALA A 15 -6.57 -2.63 12.03
C ALA A 15 -6.36 -4.13 12.26
N ALA A 16 -6.84 -4.97 11.33
CA ALA A 16 -6.62 -6.41 11.37
C ALA A 16 -5.12 -6.74 11.36
N ALA A 17 -4.33 -6.08 10.50
CA ALA A 17 -2.88 -6.24 10.46
C ALA A 17 -2.20 -5.76 11.76
N ALA A 18 -2.66 -4.66 12.35
CA ALA A 18 -2.14 -4.13 13.61
C ALA A 18 -2.33 -5.11 14.79
N VAL A 19 -3.39 -5.91 14.78
CA VAL A 19 -3.65 -6.96 15.78
C VAL A 19 -2.94 -8.26 15.41
N PHE A 20 -2.93 -8.63 14.13
CA PHE A 20 -2.33 -9.86 13.64
C PHE A 20 -0.81 -9.92 13.85
N ILE A 21 -0.10 -8.82 13.58
CA ILE A 21 1.37 -8.74 13.71
C ILE A 21 1.83 -9.09 15.13
N PRO A 22 1.36 -8.45 16.21
CA PRO A 22 1.83 -8.78 17.56
C PRO A 22 1.44 -10.20 17.99
N LEU A 23 0.28 -10.72 17.57
CA LEU A 23 -0.18 -12.06 17.91
C LEU A 23 0.65 -13.16 17.22
N THR A 24 0.93 -12.99 15.93
CA THR A 24 1.65 -14.01 15.14
C THR A 24 3.16 -13.89 15.27
N CYS A 25 3.70 -12.66 15.27
CA CYS A 25 5.14 -12.44 15.41
C CYS A 25 5.64 -12.65 16.86
N ALA A 26 4.76 -12.91 17.82
CA ALA A 26 5.16 -13.41 19.13
C ALA A 26 5.55 -14.90 19.12
N ARG A 27 5.14 -15.66 18.10
CA ARG A 27 5.37 -17.10 18.01
C ARG A 27 6.46 -17.40 16.99
N MET A 28 7.65 -17.77 17.45
CA MET A 28 8.81 -18.06 16.60
C MET A 28 8.57 -19.18 15.57
N GLU A 29 7.63 -20.09 15.84
CA GLU A 29 7.22 -21.16 14.92
C GLU A 29 6.76 -20.65 13.54
N HIS A 30 6.23 -19.42 13.47
CA HIS A 30 5.75 -18.84 12.22
C HIS A 30 6.82 -18.10 11.42
N LEU A 31 8.02 -17.91 11.98
CA LEU A 31 9.09 -17.13 11.36
C LEU A 31 9.50 -17.72 10.00
N GLN A 32 9.75 -19.03 9.92
CA GLN A 32 10.18 -19.68 8.68
C GLN A 32 9.16 -19.52 7.55
N LYS A 33 7.86 -19.56 7.86
CA LYS A 33 6.78 -19.37 6.87
C LYS A 33 6.73 -17.91 6.40
N MET A 34 6.87 -16.95 7.31
CA MET A 34 6.83 -15.52 6.99
C MET A 34 8.06 -15.05 6.21
N GLU A 35 9.23 -15.64 6.44
CA GLU A 35 10.44 -15.33 5.66
C GLU A 35 10.37 -15.76 4.19
N GLN A 36 9.50 -16.72 3.85
CA GLN A 36 9.30 -17.17 2.47
C GLN A 36 8.40 -16.23 1.66
N LEU A 37 7.55 -15.44 2.34
CA LEU A 37 6.55 -14.54 1.75
C LEU A 37 7.18 -13.48 0.82
N PRO A 38 8.28 -12.78 1.20
CA PRO A 38 9.01 -11.86 0.31
C PRO A 38 9.48 -12.48 -1.01
N ARG A 39 9.69 -13.80 -1.04
CA ARG A 39 10.19 -14.57 -2.20
C ARG A 39 9.09 -15.32 -2.93
N ALA A 40 7.82 -15.20 -2.52
CA ALA A 40 6.71 -15.91 -3.13
C ALA A 40 6.46 -15.39 -4.55
N ARG A 41 7.08 -16.04 -5.55
CA ARG A 41 7.05 -15.59 -6.95
C ARG A 41 5.64 -15.53 -7.52
N LYS A 42 4.80 -16.54 -7.25
CA LYS A 42 3.42 -16.59 -7.74
C LYS A 42 2.57 -15.41 -7.23
N ALA A 43 2.62 -15.14 -5.93
CA ALA A 43 1.94 -14.00 -5.34
C ALA A 43 2.49 -12.67 -5.89
N GLY A 44 3.82 -12.59 -6.08
CA GLY A 44 4.47 -11.44 -6.69
C GLY A 44 3.98 -11.16 -8.11
N MET A 45 3.85 -12.18 -8.97
CA MET A 45 3.36 -11.99 -10.35
C MET A 45 1.94 -11.40 -10.40
N ILE A 46 1.03 -11.94 -9.59
CA ILE A 46 -0.36 -11.46 -9.52
C ILE A 46 -0.38 -10.01 -9.02
N LEU A 47 0.38 -9.71 -7.97
CA LEU A 47 0.45 -8.37 -7.39
C LEU A 47 1.08 -7.37 -8.35
N THR A 48 2.16 -7.75 -9.05
CA THR A 48 2.80 -6.92 -10.07
C THR A 48 1.83 -6.57 -11.20
N ALA A 49 1.10 -7.55 -11.71
CA ALA A 49 0.10 -7.31 -12.75
C ALA A 49 -0.97 -6.32 -12.25
N ALA A 50 -1.55 -6.57 -11.07
CA ALA A 50 -2.57 -5.71 -10.49
C ALA A 50 -2.09 -4.26 -10.30
N VAL A 51 -0.89 -4.08 -9.75
CA VAL A 51 -0.31 -2.75 -9.49
C VAL A 51 0.00 -2.00 -10.77
N ILE A 52 0.61 -2.66 -11.77
CA ILE A 52 0.94 -2.02 -13.05
C ILE A 52 -0.34 -1.62 -13.79
N PHE A 53 -1.36 -2.49 -13.83
CA PHE A 53 -2.65 -2.15 -14.43
C PHE A 53 -3.35 -0.99 -13.70
N TRP A 54 -3.30 -0.96 -12.37
CA TRP A 54 -3.85 0.17 -11.60
C TRP A 54 -3.03 1.46 -11.80
N CYS A 55 -1.74 1.36 -12.14
CA CYS A 55 -0.92 2.52 -12.44
C CYS A 55 -1.37 3.24 -13.74
N VAL A 56 -1.80 2.48 -14.76
CA VAL A 56 -2.21 3.03 -16.08
C VAL A 56 -3.19 4.21 -15.99
N PRO A 57 -4.37 4.12 -15.34
CA PRO A 57 -5.30 5.23 -15.24
C PRO A 57 -4.75 6.43 -14.45
N ASN A 58 -3.81 6.21 -13.53
CA ASN A 58 -3.20 7.28 -12.73
C ASN A 58 -2.16 8.08 -13.53
N VAL A 59 -1.51 7.46 -14.53
CA VAL A 59 -0.50 8.11 -15.38
C VAL A 59 -1.13 8.87 -16.56
N ARG A 60 -2.29 8.42 -17.07
CA ARG A 60 -2.97 9.07 -18.21
C ARG A 60 -3.13 10.60 -18.10
N PRO A 61 -3.53 11.18 -16.96
CA PRO A 61 -3.72 12.62 -16.83
C PRO A 61 -2.42 13.43 -16.91
N ILE A 62 -1.27 12.79 -16.75
CA ILE A 62 0.06 13.43 -16.82
C ILE A 62 0.50 13.61 -18.28
N LEU A 63 -0.07 12.84 -19.20
CA LEU A 63 0.32 12.85 -20.61
C LEU A 63 -0.57 13.75 -21.44
N ASP A 64 0.01 14.38 -22.46
CA ASP A 64 -0.71 15.26 -23.38
C ASP A 64 -1.92 14.55 -24.02
N PRO A 65 -3.11 15.16 -24.01
CA PRO A 65 -4.32 14.60 -24.62
C PRO A 65 -4.12 14.32 -26.10
N GLY A 66 -4.36 13.08 -26.53
CA GLY A 66 -4.24 12.68 -27.94
C GLY A 66 -2.82 12.35 -28.41
N SER A 67 -1.84 12.35 -27.52
CA SER A 67 -0.49 11.85 -27.85
C SER A 67 -0.52 10.36 -28.15
N ALA A 68 0.28 9.92 -29.11
CA ALA A 68 0.44 8.49 -29.43
C ALA A 68 0.84 7.66 -28.19
N LEU A 69 1.56 8.28 -27.25
CA LEU A 69 2.00 7.65 -26.00
C LEU A 69 0.82 7.15 -25.15
N GLN A 70 -0.33 7.83 -25.15
CA GLN A 70 -1.52 7.36 -24.43
C GLN A 70 -2.04 6.02 -24.96
N ASN A 71 -1.94 5.77 -26.27
CA ASN A 71 -2.33 4.49 -26.88
C ASN A 71 -1.31 3.39 -26.57
N TRP A 72 -0.03 3.74 -26.43
CA TRP A 72 1.04 2.81 -26.10
C TRP A 72 1.11 2.44 -24.61
N LEU A 73 0.34 3.08 -23.71
CA LEU A 73 0.40 2.80 -22.27
C LEU A 73 0.07 1.35 -21.91
N ILE A 74 -0.97 0.77 -22.53
CA ILE A 74 -1.39 -0.60 -22.23
C ILE A 74 -0.36 -1.61 -22.77
N PRO A 75 0.09 -1.53 -24.04
CA PRO A 75 1.20 -2.35 -24.51
C PRO A 75 2.45 -2.24 -23.63
N LEU A 76 2.83 -1.02 -23.25
CA LEU A 76 4.01 -0.79 -22.40
C LEU A 76 3.84 -1.40 -21.01
N ALA A 77 2.64 -1.34 -20.43
CA ALA A 77 2.31 -2.01 -19.18
C ALA A 77 2.48 -3.53 -19.27
N VAL A 78 2.03 -4.17 -20.36
CA VAL A 78 2.20 -5.61 -20.59
C VAL A 78 3.68 -5.98 -20.71
N VAL A 79 4.44 -5.20 -21.47
CA VAL A 79 5.90 -5.39 -21.60
C VAL A 79 6.60 -5.21 -20.25
N ALA A 80 6.23 -4.19 -19.47
CA ALA A 80 6.77 -3.95 -18.14
C ALA A 80 6.47 -5.12 -17.18
N ILE A 81 5.25 -5.66 -17.20
CA ILE A 81 4.90 -6.85 -16.40
C ILE A 81 5.81 -8.02 -16.79
N ALA A 82 5.97 -8.30 -18.08
CA ALA A 82 6.84 -9.38 -18.54
C ALA A 82 8.29 -9.17 -18.05
N LEU A 83 8.83 -7.96 -18.24
CA LEU A 83 10.17 -7.61 -17.77
C LEU A 83 10.33 -7.80 -16.25
N CYS A 84 9.35 -7.37 -15.46
CA CYS A 84 9.38 -7.60 -14.01
C CYS A 84 9.39 -9.09 -13.66
N ILE A 85 8.60 -9.92 -14.35
CA ILE A 85 8.52 -11.35 -14.05
C ILE A 85 9.83 -12.09 -14.36
N TYR A 86 10.53 -11.69 -15.44
CA TYR A 86 11.76 -12.35 -15.86
C TYR A 86 13.02 -11.80 -15.16
N TYR A 87 13.10 -10.49 -14.91
CA TYR A 87 14.34 -9.83 -14.49
C TYR A 87 14.37 -9.34 -13.03
N LEU A 88 13.23 -9.27 -12.32
CA LEU A 88 13.21 -8.77 -10.94
C LEU A 88 13.23 -9.91 -9.91
N ASP A 89 14.31 -9.93 -9.12
CA ASP A 89 14.37 -10.69 -7.87
C ASP A 89 13.52 -10.03 -6.77
N TYR A 90 12.95 -10.85 -5.88
CA TYR A 90 12.01 -10.42 -4.83
C TYR A 90 10.78 -9.70 -5.39
N LEU A 91 10.20 -10.26 -6.45
CA LEU A 91 9.05 -9.69 -7.16
C LEU A 91 7.91 -9.29 -6.21
N PHE A 92 7.60 -10.13 -5.21
CA PHE A 92 6.55 -9.83 -4.24
C PHE A 92 6.87 -8.61 -3.38
N ALA A 93 8.07 -8.53 -2.79
CA ALA A 93 8.44 -7.39 -1.95
C ALA A 93 8.41 -6.06 -2.72
N ARG A 94 8.87 -6.08 -3.98
CA ARG A 94 8.85 -4.89 -4.85
C ARG A 94 7.43 -4.53 -5.30
N ALA A 95 6.62 -5.53 -5.65
CA ALA A 95 5.22 -5.30 -6.02
C ALA A 95 4.42 -4.77 -4.82
N PHE A 96 4.69 -5.26 -3.62
CA PHE A 96 4.09 -4.77 -2.38
C PHE A 96 4.51 -3.34 -2.07
N ALA A 97 5.80 -3.01 -2.23
CA ALA A 97 6.28 -1.63 -2.15
C ALA A 97 5.55 -0.70 -3.14
N ALA A 98 5.44 -1.10 -4.40
CA ALA A 98 4.73 -0.31 -5.41
C ALA A 98 3.24 -0.18 -5.08
N PHE A 99 2.60 -1.23 -4.56
CA PHE A 99 1.23 -1.19 -4.07
C PHE A 99 1.05 -0.17 -2.94
N LEU A 100 1.96 -0.15 -1.95
CA LEU A 100 1.91 0.81 -0.84
C LEU A 100 2.03 2.26 -1.33
N ILE A 101 2.88 2.51 -2.32
CA ILE A 101 3.03 3.85 -2.92
C ILE A 101 1.75 4.24 -3.67
N LEU A 102 1.20 3.32 -4.47
CA LEU A 102 0.03 3.59 -5.30
C LEU A 102 -1.22 3.84 -4.45
N ILE A 103 -1.43 3.05 -3.39
CA ILE A 103 -2.57 3.21 -2.49
C ILE A 103 -2.45 4.50 -1.68
N ALA A 104 -1.24 4.85 -1.23
CA ALA A 104 -0.98 6.12 -0.57
C ALA A 104 -1.30 7.30 -1.49
N HIS A 105 -0.83 7.25 -2.74
CA HIS A 105 -1.13 8.28 -3.74
C HIS A 105 -2.64 8.41 -4.01
N TYR A 106 -3.33 7.29 -4.22
CA TYR A 106 -4.77 7.28 -4.47
C TYR A 106 -5.56 7.93 -3.32
N PHE A 107 -5.33 7.48 -2.08
CA PHE A 107 -6.05 8.04 -0.94
C PHE A 107 -5.69 9.50 -0.67
N LEU A 108 -4.44 9.91 -0.90
CA LEU A 108 -4.03 11.29 -0.74
C LEU A 108 -4.74 12.21 -1.74
N LYS A 109 -4.79 11.80 -3.01
CA LYS A 109 -5.49 12.53 -4.07
C LYS A 109 -6.97 12.73 -3.75
N GLU A 110 -7.66 11.67 -3.36
CA GLU A 110 -9.08 11.71 -3.03
C GLU A 110 -9.36 12.49 -1.73
N ALA A 111 -8.51 12.34 -0.70
CA ALA A 111 -8.65 13.07 0.56
C ALA A 111 -8.53 14.59 0.37
N PHE A 112 -7.62 15.05 -0.49
CA PHE A 112 -7.51 16.48 -0.83
C PHE A 112 -8.64 16.96 -1.74
N ALA A 113 -9.10 16.12 -2.69
CA ALA A 113 -10.24 16.45 -3.54
C ALA A 113 -11.54 16.64 -2.73
N ALA A 114 -11.72 15.87 -1.66
CA ALA A 114 -12.87 15.99 -0.75
C ALA A 114 -12.85 17.27 0.12
N ARG A 115 -11.74 18.04 0.15
CA ARG A 115 -11.58 19.30 0.89
C ARG A 115 -11.93 19.22 2.39
N ILE A 116 -11.68 18.08 3.02
CA ILE A 116 -12.02 17.84 4.43
C ILE A 116 -10.87 18.33 5.31
N TYR A 117 -10.83 19.63 5.56
CA TYR A 117 -9.90 20.25 6.51
C TYR A 117 -10.52 20.27 7.92
N PRO A 118 -9.77 19.97 9.00
CA PRO A 118 -8.32 19.68 9.09
C PRO A 118 -7.94 18.18 9.08
N PHE A 119 -8.92 17.26 9.11
CA PHE A 119 -8.66 15.81 9.27
C PHE A 119 -7.86 15.19 8.13
N SER A 120 -7.92 15.76 6.92
CA SER A 120 -7.07 15.37 5.78
C SER A 120 -5.57 15.47 6.07
N ALA A 121 -5.13 16.41 6.92
CA ALA A 121 -3.71 16.56 7.25
C ALA A 121 -3.15 15.38 8.04
N PHE A 122 -3.93 14.86 9.01
CA PHE A 122 -3.53 13.68 9.80
C PHE A 122 -3.41 12.44 8.92
N LEU A 123 -4.40 12.22 8.03
CA LEU A 123 -4.34 11.14 7.06
C LEU A 123 -3.17 11.31 6.09
N ALA A 124 -2.89 12.53 5.63
CA ALA A 124 -1.78 12.81 4.72
C ALA A 124 -0.42 12.44 5.32
N VAL A 125 -0.17 12.77 6.60
CA VAL A 125 1.07 12.36 7.29
C VAL A 125 1.17 10.84 7.38
N ALA A 126 0.08 10.16 7.74
CA ALA A 126 0.05 8.70 7.83
C ALA A 126 0.36 8.02 6.47
N LEU A 127 -0.28 8.49 5.39
CA LEU A 127 -0.08 7.99 4.04
C LEU A 127 1.32 8.35 3.51
N PHE A 128 1.88 9.49 3.90
CA PHE A 128 3.25 9.86 3.54
C PHE A 128 4.27 8.89 4.15
N LEU A 129 4.12 8.53 5.43
CA LEU A 129 4.96 7.51 6.08
C LEU A 129 4.80 6.14 5.40
N LEU A 130 3.58 5.79 5.00
CA LEU A 130 3.30 4.55 4.27
C LEU A 130 3.99 4.52 2.89
N GLY A 131 3.88 5.62 2.13
CA GLY A 131 4.54 5.76 0.84
C GLY A 131 6.06 5.74 0.97
N LEU A 132 6.62 6.41 1.98
CA LEU A 132 8.05 6.39 2.29
C LEU A 132 8.53 4.97 2.62
N ALA A 133 7.78 4.24 3.44
CA ALA A 133 8.07 2.82 3.73
C ALA A 133 8.05 1.98 2.45
N GLY A 134 7.08 2.21 1.55
CA GLY A 134 7.03 1.59 0.23
C GLY A 134 8.30 1.85 -0.59
N ILE A 135 8.76 3.11 -0.67
CA ILE A 135 9.97 3.47 -1.41
C ILE A 135 11.21 2.76 -0.82
N LEU A 136 11.36 2.75 0.50
CA LEU A 136 12.50 2.10 1.16
C LEU A 136 12.54 0.59 0.91
N ILE A 137 11.38 -0.08 1.00
CA ILE A 137 11.26 -1.51 0.68
C ILE A 137 11.56 -1.76 -0.81
N GLY A 138 11.06 -0.90 -1.70
CA GLY A 138 11.28 -1.02 -3.15
C GLY A 138 12.76 -0.87 -3.54
N ALA A 139 13.46 0.09 -2.91
CA ALA A 139 14.88 0.32 -3.15
C ALA A 139 15.74 -0.85 -2.66
N LYS A 140 15.41 -1.42 -1.49
CA LYS A 140 16.22 -2.44 -0.82
C LYS A 140 15.34 -3.62 -0.36
N PRO A 141 14.94 -4.54 -1.26
CA PRO A 141 13.89 -5.53 -0.97
C PRO A 141 14.23 -6.51 0.15
N TYR A 142 15.52 -6.74 0.43
CA TYR A 142 15.94 -7.56 1.56
C TYR A 142 15.62 -6.94 2.92
N TRP A 143 15.44 -5.62 2.99
CA TRP A 143 14.93 -4.96 4.20
C TRP A 143 13.54 -5.46 4.58
N PHE A 144 12.71 -5.90 3.64
CA PHE A 144 11.40 -6.46 3.98
C PHE A 144 11.54 -7.77 4.77
N ARG A 145 12.48 -8.65 4.36
CA ARG A 145 12.78 -9.89 5.09
C ARG A 145 13.42 -9.58 6.45
N ASP A 146 14.36 -8.66 6.50
CA ASP A 146 15.06 -8.32 7.75
C ASP A 146 14.10 -7.63 8.73
N TRP A 147 13.14 -6.84 8.24
CA TRP A 147 12.06 -6.26 9.04
C TRP A 147 11.14 -7.33 9.62
N ILE A 148 10.80 -8.37 8.84
CA ILE A 148 10.08 -9.55 9.38
C ILE A 148 10.89 -10.18 10.51
N ARG A 149 12.20 -10.39 10.35
CA ARG A 149 13.04 -10.93 11.45
C ARG A 149 13.04 -10.05 12.69
N LEU A 150 13.10 -8.73 12.51
CA LEU A 150 13.04 -7.76 13.62
C LEU A 150 11.69 -7.78 14.33
N LEU A 151 10.58 -7.95 13.61
CA LEU A 151 9.24 -8.08 14.22
C LEU A 151 9.13 -9.27 15.17
N PHE A 152 9.82 -10.37 14.87
CA PHE A 152 9.83 -11.56 15.71
C PHE A 152 10.83 -11.44 16.87
N ARG A 153 11.98 -10.80 16.64
CA ARG A 153 13.03 -10.65 17.66
C ARG A 153 12.72 -9.57 18.70
N ASP A 154 12.28 -8.39 18.26
CA ASP A 154 12.19 -7.20 19.10
C ASP A 154 10.74 -6.76 19.32
N ALA A 155 10.27 -6.87 20.56
CA ALA A 155 8.92 -6.45 20.95
C ALA A 155 8.66 -4.96 20.67
N ARG A 156 9.68 -4.09 20.81
CA ARG A 156 9.56 -2.65 20.53
C ARG A 156 9.23 -2.38 19.06
N VAL A 157 9.89 -3.07 18.13
CA VAL A 157 9.65 -2.93 16.69
C VAL A 157 8.28 -3.48 16.33
N ARG A 158 7.88 -4.60 16.97
CA ARG A 158 6.56 -5.21 16.82
C ARG A 158 5.43 -4.27 17.23
N PHE A 159 5.52 -3.71 18.43
CA PHE A 159 4.53 -2.75 18.93
C PHE A 159 4.58 -1.42 18.16
N GLY A 160 5.76 -0.95 17.75
CA GLY A 160 5.88 0.25 16.91
C GLY A 160 5.21 0.09 15.54
N SER A 161 5.39 -1.07 14.91
CA SER A 161 4.77 -1.38 13.61
C SER A 161 3.25 -1.54 13.74
N ALA A 162 2.79 -2.21 14.80
CA ALA A 162 1.37 -2.30 15.12
C ALA A 162 0.75 -0.92 15.42
N ALA A 163 1.47 -0.07 16.15
CA ALA A 163 1.02 1.29 16.46
C ALA A 163 0.90 2.16 15.20
N LEU A 164 1.85 2.06 14.27
CA LEU A 164 1.77 2.77 12.98
C LEU A 164 0.54 2.34 12.16
N LEU A 165 0.29 1.03 12.08
CA LEU A 165 -0.89 0.51 11.38
C LEU A 165 -2.20 0.86 12.10
N GLY A 166 -2.20 0.85 13.44
CA GLY A 166 -3.33 1.29 14.25
C GLY A 166 -3.63 2.78 14.07
N TYR A 167 -2.59 3.62 14.01
CA TYR A 167 -2.71 5.04 13.70
C TYR A 167 -3.30 5.27 12.30
N LEU A 168 -2.80 4.54 11.30
CA LEU A 168 -3.31 4.58 9.93
C LEU A 168 -4.78 4.14 9.85
N ALA A 169 -5.17 3.10 10.59
CA ALA A 169 -6.55 2.64 10.68
C ALA A 169 -7.47 3.69 11.33
N ALA A 170 -7.04 4.27 12.45
CA ALA A 170 -7.79 5.32 13.14
C ALA A 170 -7.95 6.59 12.28
N ALA A 171 -6.88 7.02 11.60
CA ALA A 171 -6.91 8.16 10.69
C ALA A 171 -7.82 7.89 9.47
N GLY A 172 -7.75 6.69 8.88
CA GLY A 172 -8.61 6.31 7.77
C GLY A 172 -10.09 6.23 8.18
N PHE A 173 -10.39 5.66 9.34
CA PHE A 173 -11.75 5.51 9.83
C PHE A 173 -12.39 6.86 10.20
N THR A 174 -11.65 7.75 10.86
CA THR A 174 -12.14 9.09 11.19
C THR A 174 -12.46 9.89 9.93
N VAL A 175 -11.57 9.91 8.94
CA VAL A 175 -11.84 10.57 7.66
C VAL A 175 -13.04 9.93 6.94
N SER A 176 -13.16 8.59 6.95
CA SER A 176 -14.30 7.90 6.32
C SER A 176 -15.64 8.31 6.92
N ILE A 177 -15.73 8.40 8.26
CA ILE A 177 -16.95 8.85 8.95
C ILE A 177 -17.27 10.30 8.58
N VAL A 178 -16.25 11.17 8.58
CA VAL A 178 -16.46 12.59 8.25
C VAL A 178 -16.93 12.77 6.81
N VAL A 179 -16.35 12.04 5.85
CA VAL A 179 -16.81 12.01 4.45
C VAL A 179 -18.27 11.57 4.37
N LEU A 180 -18.63 10.48 5.04
CA LEU A 180 -20.00 9.96 5.03
C LEU A 180 -20.98 10.96 5.63
N CYS A 181 -20.66 11.58 6.76
CA CYS A 181 -21.52 12.60 7.37
C CYS A 181 -21.66 13.86 6.51
N HIS A 182 -20.66 14.20 5.70
CA HIS A 182 -20.71 15.34 4.79
C HIS A 182 -21.42 15.02 3.47
N GLU A 183 -21.39 13.77 2.99
CA GLU A 183 -22.10 13.32 1.78
C GLU A 183 -23.60 13.00 2.04
N TRP A 184 -24.08 13.00 3.28
CA TRP A 184 -25.50 12.80 3.58
C TRP A 184 -26.35 13.97 3.05
N PRO A 185 -27.38 13.70 2.22
CA PRO A 185 -28.24 14.75 1.69
C PRO A 185 -29.02 15.38 2.85
N ARG A 186 -28.90 16.71 2.98
CA ARG A 186 -29.95 17.50 3.62
C ARG A 186 -31.09 17.71 2.65
#